data_AF-A0A1V4MHW3-F1
#
_entry.id   AF-A0A1V4MHW3-F1
#
_cell.length_a   1.000
_cell.length_b   1.000
_cell.length_c   1.000
_cell.angle_alpha   90.00
_cell.angle_beta   90.00
_cell.angle_gamma   90.00
#
_symmetry.space_group_name_H-M   'P 1'
#
loop_
_entity.id
_entity.type
_entity.pdbx_description
1 polymer ?
#
loop_
_entity_poly.entity_id
_entity_poly.type
_entity_poly.pdbx_seq_one_letter_code
_entity_poly.pdbx_strand_id
1 'polypeptide(L)'
;MPASLEHLVRLVANVFDSFTTALFVRSHQGNDALHLMAWESLSPYIVPECNIEVGQGLIGWVAREGKRLHATHFDRDTRTLGIYSKDVGIKAFLAAPLLGGEGVLMVDSKNRYSFPEKKQRILEDCAIIATDLWFSWKTYRELQFYRRWNQWHHGLSGKVGHILISLKELLGLKSGLVAFHEMDKEVFIIEATTGLPKDIRLEGQHFNVEKGLVGWLLKYRKHLMLNNRYGADKHKSYFLWPGEPFDRGPVLIGLFQPIEAGTLVWILTGDADFLGWPESLAELLVFSLDRVINDYAVIKSEM
;
A
#
# COMPACT_ATOMS: atom_id res chain seq x y z
N MET A 1 3.94 9.82 -5.61
CA MET A 1 5.41 9.79 -5.41
C MET A 1 5.99 11.20 -5.30
N PRO A 2 7.05 11.45 -4.48
CA PRO A 2 7.71 12.75 -4.43
C PRO A 2 8.61 12.99 -5.65
N ALA A 3 8.39 14.12 -6.35
CA ALA A 3 9.23 14.56 -7.47
C ALA A 3 10.72 14.74 -7.07
N SER A 4 11.00 15.04 -5.80
CA SER A 4 12.37 15.16 -5.29
C SER A 4 13.16 13.86 -5.37
N LEU A 5 12.53 12.70 -5.15
CA LEU A 5 13.18 11.40 -5.30
C LEU A 5 13.44 11.06 -6.78
N GLU A 6 12.55 11.44 -7.70
CA GLU A 6 12.81 11.29 -9.14
C GLU A 6 14.04 12.09 -9.57
N HIS A 7 14.11 13.35 -9.13
CA HIS A 7 15.23 14.22 -9.46
C HIS A 7 16.55 13.69 -8.88
N LEU A 8 16.52 13.15 -7.66
CA LEU A 8 17.69 12.50 -7.06
C LEU A 8 18.11 11.27 -7.87
N VAL A 9 17.17 10.38 -8.23
CA VAL A 9 17.47 9.18 -9.03
C VAL A 9 18.07 9.55 -10.39
N ARG A 10 17.52 10.56 -11.08
CA ARG A 10 18.09 11.07 -12.34
C ARG A 10 19.49 11.66 -12.15
N LEU A 11 19.71 12.42 -11.07
CA LEU A 11 21.02 12.97 -10.75
C LEU A 11 22.05 11.86 -10.52
N VAL A 12 21.69 10.83 -9.74
CA VAL A 12 22.54 9.66 -9.50
C VAL A 12 22.83 8.95 -10.82
N ALA A 13 21.82 8.73 -11.68
CA ALA A 13 22.02 8.08 -12.97
C ALA A 13 23.07 8.82 -13.84
N ASN A 14 22.98 10.15 -13.87
CA ASN A 14 23.91 11.00 -14.61
C ASN A 14 25.32 11.02 -13.99
N VAL A 15 25.44 11.15 -12.67
CA VAL A 15 26.76 11.18 -11.97
C VAL A 15 27.48 9.84 -12.10
N PHE A 16 26.73 8.74 -12.15
CA PHE A 16 27.30 7.40 -12.21
C PHE A 16 27.53 6.91 -13.64
N ASP A 17 26.96 7.57 -14.66
CA ASP A 17 26.82 7.05 -16.02
C ASP A 17 26.21 5.63 -15.99
N SER A 18 25.17 5.46 -15.17
CA SER A 18 24.58 4.15 -14.90
C SER A 18 23.77 3.66 -16.11
N PHE A 19 23.71 2.35 -16.31
CA PHE A 19 22.75 1.75 -17.23
C PHE A 19 21.34 1.79 -16.62
N THR A 20 21.23 1.51 -15.33
CA THR A 20 20.03 1.74 -14.51
C THR A 20 20.40 2.29 -13.15
N THR A 21 19.65 3.28 -12.68
CA THR A 21 19.56 3.67 -11.27
C THR A 21 18.15 3.38 -10.79
N ALA A 22 18.02 2.77 -9.61
CA ALA A 22 16.72 2.49 -9.02
C ALA A 22 16.74 2.73 -7.50
N LEU A 23 15.65 3.31 -7.00
CA LEU A 23 15.39 3.51 -5.59
C LEU A 23 14.24 2.61 -5.17
N PHE A 24 14.50 1.77 -4.19
CA PHE A 24 13.54 0.92 -3.54
C PHE A 24 13.21 1.48 -2.16
N VAL A 25 11.93 1.44 -1.79
CA VAL A 25 11.46 1.78 -0.45
C VAL A 25 10.80 0.56 0.16
N ARG A 26 11.09 0.31 1.43
CA ARG A 26 10.55 -0.81 2.18
C ARG A 26 9.12 -0.50 2.61
N SER A 27 8.21 -1.44 2.37
CA SER A 27 6.89 -1.42 3.00
C SER A 27 6.95 -2.24 4.27
N HIS A 28 6.53 -1.62 5.37
CA HIS A 28 6.26 -2.31 6.64
C HIS A 28 4.82 -2.85 6.71
N GLN A 29 3.99 -2.57 5.70
CA GLN A 29 2.63 -3.09 5.60
C GLN A 29 2.60 -4.44 4.88
N GLY A 30 2.19 -5.51 5.58
CA GLY A 30 2.04 -6.85 5.02
C GLY A 30 3.34 -7.66 5.03
N ASN A 31 3.75 -8.19 3.88
CA ASN A 31 5.02 -8.90 3.73
C ASN A 31 6.17 -7.89 3.65
N ASP A 32 7.22 -8.12 4.43
CA ASP A 32 8.42 -7.30 4.49
C ASP A 32 9.15 -7.27 3.14
N ALA A 33 8.86 -6.25 2.34
CA ALA A 33 9.25 -6.18 0.94
C ALA A 33 9.66 -4.77 0.51
N LEU A 34 10.47 -4.72 -0.52
CA LEU A 34 10.97 -3.52 -1.18
C LEU A 34 10.15 -3.27 -2.45
N HIS A 35 9.59 -2.09 -2.55
CA HIS A 35 8.87 -1.60 -3.73
C HIS A 35 9.75 -0.68 -4.55
N LEU A 36 9.75 -0.88 -5.86
CA LEU A 36 10.42 0.05 -6.77
C LEU A 36 9.70 1.40 -6.73
N MET A 37 10.35 2.38 -6.12
CA MET A 37 9.80 3.71 -5.96
C MET A 37 10.09 4.56 -7.19
N ALA A 38 11.37 4.72 -7.54
CA ALA A 38 11.78 5.52 -8.69
C ALA A 38 12.92 4.84 -9.44
N TRP A 39 13.00 5.02 -10.75
CA TRP A 39 14.11 4.52 -11.56
C TRP A 39 14.39 5.43 -12.75
N GLU A 40 15.62 5.36 -13.23
CA GLU A 40 16.07 5.91 -14.50
C GLU A 40 16.89 4.82 -15.18
N SER A 41 16.52 4.41 -16.39
CA SER A 41 17.13 3.27 -17.06
C SER A 41 17.20 3.43 -18.56
N LEU A 42 18.30 2.96 -19.16
CA LEU A 42 18.44 2.79 -20.60
C LEU A 42 17.85 1.46 -21.11
N SER A 43 17.32 0.62 -20.21
CA SER A 43 16.69 -0.66 -20.54
C SER A 43 15.19 -0.51 -20.73
N PRO A 44 14.60 -1.01 -21.83
CA PRO A 44 13.15 -1.09 -21.98
C PRO A 44 12.53 -2.26 -21.20
N TYR A 45 13.34 -3.04 -20.47
CA TYR A 45 12.93 -4.29 -19.82
C TYR A 45 12.76 -4.19 -18.31
N ILE A 46 12.72 -2.97 -17.75
CA ILE A 46 12.39 -2.75 -16.33
C ILE A 46 10.97 -3.28 -16.04
N VAL A 47 10.80 -3.89 -14.87
CA VAL A 47 9.51 -4.32 -14.34
C VAL A 47 9.08 -3.30 -13.27
N PRO A 48 8.18 -2.34 -13.59
CA PRO A 48 7.79 -1.28 -12.65
C PRO A 48 7.20 -1.80 -11.34
N GLU A 49 6.40 -2.86 -11.42
CA GLU A 49 5.69 -3.47 -10.28
C GLU A 49 6.52 -4.55 -9.56
N CYS A 50 7.85 -4.54 -9.73
CA CYS A 50 8.71 -5.50 -9.05
C CYS A 50 8.68 -5.26 -7.53
N ASN A 51 8.49 -6.36 -6.79
CA ASN A 51 8.60 -6.40 -5.35
C ASN A 51 9.67 -7.41 -4.97
N ILE A 52 10.61 -6.99 -4.12
CA ILE A 52 11.74 -7.80 -3.70
C ILE A 52 11.61 -8.03 -2.21
N GLU A 53 11.46 -9.28 -1.78
CA GLU A 53 11.38 -9.58 -0.34
C GLU A 53 12.71 -9.26 0.34
N VAL A 54 12.66 -8.81 1.60
CA VAL A 54 13.88 -8.56 2.37
C VAL A 54 14.68 -9.86 2.52
N GLY A 55 15.98 -9.79 2.22
CA GLY A 55 16.87 -10.95 2.14
C GLY A 55 16.84 -11.72 0.82
N GLN A 56 15.92 -11.41 -0.10
CA GLN A 56 15.85 -12.05 -1.42
C GLN A 56 16.74 -11.34 -2.45
N GLY A 57 17.61 -12.10 -3.12
CA GLY A 57 18.51 -11.56 -4.13
C GLY A 57 19.49 -10.52 -3.58
N LEU A 58 20.18 -9.80 -4.47
CA LEU A 58 21.20 -8.83 -4.03
C LEU A 58 20.58 -7.58 -3.39
N ILE A 59 19.48 -7.08 -3.93
CA ILE A 59 18.80 -5.88 -3.42
C ILE A 59 18.18 -6.18 -2.05
N GLY A 60 17.46 -7.30 -1.90
CA GLY A 60 16.91 -7.71 -0.60
C GLY A 60 18.00 -8.00 0.44
N TRP A 61 19.16 -8.55 0.04
CA TRP A 61 20.30 -8.73 0.93
C TRP A 61 20.82 -7.41 1.49
N VAL A 62 20.96 -6.36 0.65
CA VAL A 62 21.40 -5.03 1.10
C VAL A 62 20.44 -4.44 2.14
N ALA A 63 19.12 -4.57 1.90
CA ALA A 63 18.12 -4.12 2.87
C ALA A 63 18.21 -4.89 4.20
N ARG A 64 18.46 -6.20 4.16
CA ARG A 64 18.55 -7.03 5.38
C ARG A 64 19.81 -6.74 6.19
N GLU A 65 20.97 -6.69 5.54
CA GLU A 65 22.25 -6.54 6.24
C GLU A 65 22.57 -5.09 6.61
N GLY A 66 21.91 -4.11 5.96
CA GLY A 66 22.21 -2.69 6.15
C GLY A 66 23.62 -2.33 5.72
N LYS A 67 24.16 -3.02 4.70
CA LYS A 67 25.54 -2.84 4.21
C LYS A 67 25.57 -2.64 2.69
N ARG A 68 26.44 -1.74 2.24
CA ARG A 68 26.73 -1.54 0.82
C ARG A 68 27.21 -2.84 0.18
N LEU A 69 26.71 -3.13 -1.01
CA LEU A 69 27.13 -4.25 -1.83
C LEU A 69 27.69 -3.75 -3.17
N HIS A 70 28.90 -4.20 -3.50
CA HIS A 70 29.53 -3.93 -4.78
C HIS A 70 29.92 -5.25 -5.47
N ALA A 71 29.34 -5.50 -6.63
CA ALA A 71 29.64 -6.67 -7.46
C ALA A 71 30.28 -6.22 -8.78
N THR A 72 31.58 -6.46 -8.93
CA THR A 72 32.38 -6.10 -10.12
C THR A 72 32.42 -7.19 -11.19
N HIS A 73 31.85 -8.37 -10.94
CA HIS A 73 31.86 -9.50 -11.86
C HIS A 73 30.45 -10.06 -12.01
N PHE A 74 29.53 -9.20 -12.46
CA PHE A 74 28.15 -9.61 -12.69
C PHE A 74 28.07 -10.39 -14.01
N ASP A 75 28.42 -11.67 -13.97
CA ASP A 75 28.33 -12.60 -15.10
C ASP A 75 27.13 -13.57 -14.97
N ARG A 76 26.17 -13.22 -14.10
CA ARG A 76 24.92 -13.95 -13.90
C ARG A 76 23.81 -13.33 -14.74
N ASP A 77 22.75 -14.09 -14.93
CA ASP A 77 21.51 -13.59 -15.52
C ASP A 77 20.97 -12.40 -14.70
N THR A 78 20.81 -11.25 -15.34
CA THR A 78 20.39 -10.01 -14.67
C THR A 78 18.96 -10.07 -14.15
N ARG A 79 18.14 -11.02 -14.63
CA ARG A 79 16.80 -11.28 -14.07
C ARG A 79 16.84 -11.65 -12.60
N THR A 80 17.97 -12.16 -12.10
CA THR A 80 18.18 -12.46 -10.67
C THR A 80 18.16 -11.23 -9.76
N LEU A 81 18.29 -10.02 -10.31
CA LEU A 81 18.07 -8.78 -9.56
C LEU A 81 16.59 -8.53 -9.25
N GLY A 82 15.67 -9.20 -9.94
CA GLY A 82 14.23 -9.02 -9.78
C GLY A 82 13.64 -7.79 -10.47
N ILE A 83 14.48 -6.90 -11.02
CA ILE A 83 14.06 -5.63 -11.62
C ILE A 83 13.91 -5.69 -13.15
N TYR A 84 14.43 -6.75 -13.78
CA TYR A 84 14.44 -6.93 -15.23
C TYR A 84 13.62 -8.14 -15.67
N SER A 85 12.83 -7.96 -16.73
CA SER A 85 12.08 -9.04 -17.38
C SER A 85 12.94 -9.93 -18.31
N LYS A 86 14.11 -9.44 -18.72
CA LYS A 86 15.07 -10.14 -19.59
C LYS A 86 16.48 -9.98 -19.07
N ASP A 87 17.37 -10.88 -19.53
CA ASP A 87 18.80 -10.67 -19.36
C ASP A 87 19.23 -9.46 -20.19
N VAL A 88 19.75 -8.44 -19.51
CA VAL A 88 20.24 -7.21 -20.11
C VAL A 88 21.75 -7.12 -20.01
N GLY A 89 22.47 -8.14 -19.54
CA GLY A 89 23.93 -8.20 -19.62
C GLY A 89 24.66 -7.03 -18.92
N ILE A 90 24.19 -6.60 -17.75
CA ILE A 90 24.97 -5.72 -16.86
C ILE A 90 26.24 -6.45 -16.40
N LYS A 91 27.30 -5.69 -16.12
CA LYS A 91 28.63 -6.21 -15.74
C LYS A 91 29.07 -5.78 -14.35
N ALA A 92 28.51 -4.68 -13.86
CA ALA A 92 28.74 -4.20 -12.50
C ALA A 92 27.41 -3.81 -11.86
N PHE A 93 27.31 -4.04 -10.55
CA PHE A 93 26.19 -3.65 -9.71
C PHE A 93 26.72 -3.05 -8.41
N LEU A 94 26.10 -1.96 -7.97
CA LEU A 94 26.39 -1.31 -6.70
C LEU A 94 25.07 -0.92 -6.04
N ALA A 95 24.92 -1.23 -4.76
CA ALA A 95 23.75 -0.83 -3.99
C ALA A 95 24.15 -0.40 -2.58
N ALA A 96 23.46 0.62 -2.08
CA ALA A 96 23.61 1.16 -0.74
C ALA A 96 22.23 1.15 -0.03
N PRO A 97 22.18 0.76 1.25
CA PRO A 97 20.95 0.81 2.03
C PRO A 97 20.57 2.27 2.33
N LEU A 98 19.28 2.56 2.39
CA LEU A 98 18.78 3.76 3.05
C LEU A 98 18.94 3.61 4.57
N LEU A 99 19.05 4.73 5.29
CA LEU A 99 19.19 4.71 6.75
C LEU A 99 17.93 4.11 7.39
N GLY A 100 18.10 3.48 8.56
CA GLY A 100 17.00 2.81 9.27
C GLY A 100 16.48 1.53 8.58
N GLY A 101 17.07 1.12 7.45
CA GLY A 101 16.57 -0.02 6.68
C GLY A 101 15.31 0.30 5.88
N GLU A 102 15.08 1.57 5.57
CA GLU A 102 13.90 2.09 4.86
C GLU A 102 13.88 1.76 3.35
N GLY A 103 14.96 1.18 2.81
CA GLY A 103 15.07 0.97 1.38
C GLY A 103 16.47 0.71 0.88
N VAL A 104 16.63 0.72 -0.44
CA VAL A 104 17.90 0.50 -1.14
C VAL A 104 17.99 1.42 -2.35
N LEU A 105 19.10 2.14 -2.49
CA LEU A 105 19.48 2.85 -3.71
C LEU A 105 20.51 2.01 -4.46
N MET A 106 20.27 1.74 -5.75
CA MET A 106 21.15 0.93 -6.57
C MET A 106 21.50 1.59 -7.90
N VAL A 107 22.68 1.25 -8.42
CA VAL A 107 23.13 1.55 -9.78
C VAL A 107 23.73 0.29 -10.41
N ASP A 108 23.51 0.10 -11.71
CA ASP A 108 24.19 -0.92 -12.49
C ASP A 108 24.81 -0.35 -13.76
N SER A 109 25.69 -1.12 -14.40
CA SER A 109 26.42 -0.66 -15.58
C SER A 109 26.80 -1.82 -16.51
N LYS A 110 26.93 -1.52 -17.80
CA LYS A 110 27.51 -2.42 -18.82
C LYS A 110 29.03 -2.49 -18.75
N ASN A 111 29.68 -1.60 -18.01
CA ASN A 111 31.13 -1.56 -17.83
C ASN A 111 31.50 -2.15 -16.45
N ARG A 112 32.50 -3.04 -16.45
CA ARG A 112 32.97 -3.79 -15.28
C ARG A 112 33.62 -2.89 -14.21
N TYR A 113 34.21 -1.77 -14.62
CA TYR A 113 35.03 -0.90 -13.76
C TYR A 113 34.31 0.40 -13.37
N SER A 114 32.99 0.46 -13.52
CA SER A 114 32.20 1.70 -13.37
C SER A 114 32.13 2.28 -11.95
N PHE A 115 32.46 1.51 -10.92
CA PHE A 115 32.24 1.88 -9.52
C PHE A 115 33.51 1.81 -8.64
N PRO A 116 34.51 2.69 -8.89
CA PRO A 116 35.65 2.84 -7.99
C PRO A 116 35.20 3.28 -6.60
N GLU A 117 36.07 3.13 -5.60
CA GLU A 117 35.73 3.39 -4.18
C GLU A 117 35.12 4.79 -3.94
N LYS A 118 35.61 5.82 -4.66
CA LYS A 118 35.03 7.17 -4.60
C LYS A 118 33.55 7.19 -5.02
N LYS A 119 33.18 6.52 -6.11
CA LYS A 119 31.77 6.41 -6.56
C LYS A 119 30.95 5.60 -5.56
N GLN A 120 31.54 4.59 -4.92
CA GLN A 120 30.85 3.83 -3.88
C GLN A 120 30.44 4.70 -2.68
N ARG A 121 31.36 5.55 -2.18
CA ARG A 121 31.07 6.50 -1.10
C ARG A 121 30.01 7.53 -1.49
N ILE A 122 30.09 8.05 -2.71
CA ILE A 122 29.08 8.99 -3.24
C ILE A 122 27.69 8.32 -3.25
N LEU A 123 27.57 7.03 -3.58
CA LEU A 123 26.26 6.37 -3.57
C LEU A 123 25.69 6.25 -2.15
N GLU A 124 26.55 6.01 -1.16
CA GLU A 124 26.13 6.00 0.25
C GLU A 124 25.64 7.38 0.69
N ASP A 125 26.35 8.46 0.33
CA ASP A 125 25.90 9.83 0.60
C ASP A 125 24.57 10.13 -0.09
N CYS A 126 24.39 9.67 -1.34
CA CYS A 126 23.11 9.79 -2.05
C CYS A 126 22.00 8.98 -1.38
N ALA A 127 22.28 7.82 -0.80
CA ALA A 127 21.31 7.02 -0.07
C ALA A 127 20.85 7.73 1.23
N ILE A 128 21.75 8.45 1.90
CA ILE A 128 21.39 9.31 3.06
C ILE A 128 20.42 10.40 2.60
N ILE A 129 20.75 11.12 1.51
CA ILE A 129 19.87 12.17 0.96
C ILE A 129 18.51 11.58 0.53
N ALA A 130 18.51 10.40 -0.10
CA ALA A 130 17.27 9.71 -0.46
C ALA A 130 16.41 9.41 0.78
N THR A 131 17.05 9.04 1.89
CA THR A 131 16.38 8.78 3.15
C THR A 131 15.72 10.05 3.70
N ASP A 132 16.43 11.17 3.73
CA ASP A 132 15.90 12.44 4.23
C ASP A 132 14.71 12.94 3.38
N LEU A 133 14.81 12.81 2.06
CA LEU A 133 13.73 13.16 1.13
C LEU A 133 12.51 12.25 1.31
N TRP A 134 12.73 10.95 1.48
CA TRP A 134 11.66 9.98 1.76
C TRP A 134 10.94 10.31 3.07
N PHE A 135 11.67 10.51 4.17
CA PHE A 135 11.09 10.84 5.46
C PHE A 135 10.36 12.18 5.45
N SER A 136 10.92 13.20 4.81
CA SER A 136 10.28 14.51 4.68
C SER A 136 8.93 14.40 3.97
N TRP A 137 8.89 13.62 2.88
CA TRP A 137 7.65 13.41 2.13
C TRP A 137 6.65 12.53 2.89
N LYS A 138 7.08 11.43 3.50
CA LYS A 138 6.23 10.53 4.32
C LYS A 138 5.58 11.34 5.46
N THR A 139 6.39 12.06 6.22
CA THR A 139 5.93 12.90 7.35
C THR A 139 4.97 13.99 6.88
N TYR A 140 5.26 14.66 5.77
CA TYR A 140 4.36 15.67 5.23
C TYR A 140 3.00 15.07 4.86
N ARG A 141 2.97 13.93 4.17
CA ARG A 141 1.72 13.25 3.80
C ARG A 141 0.94 12.79 5.01
N GLU A 142 1.62 12.21 6.00
CA GLU A 142 1.00 11.78 7.24
C GLU A 142 0.36 12.96 7.98
N LEU A 143 1.07 14.09 8.07
CA LEU A 143 0.53 15.32 8.67
C LEU A 143 -0.68 15.87 7.89
N GLN A 144 -0.64 15.86 6.55
CA GLN A 144 -1.80 16.27 5.74
C GLN A 144 -2.99 15.35 6.01
N PHE A 145 -2.76 14.05 6.15
CA PHE A 145 -3.80 13.11 6.53
C PHE A 145 -4.37 13.45 7.92
N TYR A 146 -3.54 13.61 8.95
CA TYR A 146 -4.02 13.96 10.29
C TYR A 146 -4.81 15.27 10.32
N ARG A 147 -4.44 16.27 9.50
CA ARG A 147 -5.22 17.51 9.38
C ARG A 147 -6.62 17.25 8.83
N ARG A 148 -6.73 16.48 7.74
CA ARG A 148 -8.02 16.09 7.14
C ARG A 148 -8.84 15.23 8.10
N TRP A 149 -8.21 14.25 8.71
CA TRP A 149 -8.81 13.37 9.72
C TRP A 149 -9.33 14.17 10.90
N ASN A 150 -8.57 15.14 11.43
CA ASN A 150 -9.00 15.94 12.57
C ASN A 150 -10.26 16.76 12.24
N GLN A 151 -10.31 17.38 11.06
CA GLN A 151 -11.52 18.10 10.60
C GLN A 151 -12.71 17.15 10.44
N TRP A 152 -12.50 16.01 9.78
CA TRP A 152 -13.51 14.97 9.60
C TRP A 152 -14.02 14.43 10.94
N HIS A 153 -13.12 14.11 11.87
CA HIS A 153 -13.44 13.59 13.18
C HIS A 153 -14.31 14.56 13.98
N HIS A 154 -14.10 15.87 13.91
CA HIS A 154 -14.97 16.84 14.59
C HIS A 154 -16.36 16.96 13.93
N GLY A 155 -16.46 16.81 12.61
CA GLY A 155 -17.73 16.83 11.87
C GLY A 155 -18.51 15.51 11.86
N LEU A 156 -17.88 14.42 12.32
CA LEU A 156 -18.45 13.08 12.25
C LEU A 156 -19.73 12.97 13.09
N SER A 157 -20.85 12.73 12.39
CA SER A 157 -22.19 12.61 12.97
C SER A 157 -23.16 11.97 11.97
N GLY A 158 -24.30 11.49 12.45
CA GLY A 158 -25.40 10.98 11.63
C GLY A 158 -25.47 9.45 11.53
N LYS A 159 -26.33 8.96 10.64
CA LYS A 159 -26.57 7.52 10.43
C LYS A 159 -25.40 6.85 9.69
N VAL A 160 -25.33 5.52 9.77
CA VAL A 160 -24.30 4.67 9.13
C VAL A 160 -24.04 5.04 7.67
N GLY A 161 -25.09 5.30 6.86
CA GLY A 161 -24.92 5.72 5.47
C GLY A 161 -24.19 7.06 5.29
N HIS A 162 -24.45 8.06 6.13
CA HIS A 162 -23.73 9.34 6.09
C HIS A 162 -22.27 9.17 6.53
N ILE A 163 -22.04 8.35 7.56
CA ILE A 163 -20.69 8.00 8.03
C ILE A 163 -19.91 7.35 6.89
N LEU A 164 -20.50 6.38 6.17
CA LEU A 164 -19.87 5.72 5.03
C LEU A 164 -19.47 6.71 3.93
N ILE A 165 -20.36 7.65 3.58
CA ILE A 165 -20.08 8.70 2.60
C ILE A 165 -18.90 9.57 3.08
N SER A 166 -18.92 10.00 4.33
CA SER A 166 -17.86 10.84 4.91
C SER A 166 -16.50 10.13 4.97
N LEU A 167 -16.48 8.83 5.30
CA LEU A 167 -15.27 7.99 5.27
C LEU A 167 -14.73 7.90 3.85
N LYS A 168 -15.60 7.64 2.86
CA LYS A 168 -15.19 7.59 1.45
C LYS A 168 -14.52 8.89 1.04
N GLU A 169 -15.09 10.04 1.41
CA GLU A 169 -14.56 11.37 1.09
C GLU A 169 -13.23 11.67 1.81
N LEU A 170 -13.12 11.33 3.09
CA LEU A 170 -11.86 11.43 3.84
C LEU A 170 -10.75 10.62 3.14
N LEU A 171 -11.05 9.38 2.76
CA LEU A 171 -10.09 8.47 2.16
C LEU A 171 -9.84 8.76 0.67
N GLY A 172 -10.69 9.55 0.03
CA GLY A 172 -10.61 9.81 -1.42
C GLY A 172 -10.92 8.57 -2.26
N LEU A 173 -11.72 7.65 -1.74
CA LEU A 173 -12.05 6.38 -2.40
C LEU A 173 -13.30 6.51 -3.29
N LYS A 174 -13.49 5.56 -4.20
CA LYS A 174 -14.55 5.64 -5.22
C LYS A 174 -15.88 5.09 -4.71
N SER A 175 -15.83 3.97 -4.00
CA SER A 175 -17.03 3.26 -3.56
C SER A 175 -16.81 2.59 -2.22
N GLY A 176 -17.92 2.18 -1.60
CA GLY A 176 -17.89 1.43 -0.36
C GLY A 176 -19.24 0.89 0.05
N LEU A 177 -19.24 0.03 1.05
CA LEU A 177 -20.41 -0.56 1.67
C LEU A 177 -20.18 -0.75 3.16
N VAL A 178 -21.29 -0.86 3.89
CA VAL A 178 -21.32 -1.29 5.28
C VAL A 178 -22.23 -2.49 5.40
N ALA A 179 -21.72 -3.54 6.01
CA ALA A 179 -22.48 -4.72 6.39
C ALA A 179 -22.68 -4.76 7.91
N PHE A 180 -23.86 -5.18 8.36
CA PHE A 180 -24.15 -5.50 9.74
C PHE A 180 -24.31 -7.01 9.90
N HIS A 181 -23.62 -7.55 10.89
CA HIS A 181 -23.71 -8.94 11.29
C HIS A 181 -24.16 -9.01 12.73
N GLU A 182 -25.30 -9.65 12.95
CA GLU A 182 -25.81 -9.94 14.29
C GLU A 182 -25.12 -11.21 14.82
N MET A 183 -24.87 -11.25 16.13
CA MET A 183 -24.22 -12.40 16.76
C MET A 183 -24.96 -13.71 16.44
N ASP A 184 -24.19 -14.78 16.25
CA ASP A 184 -24.67 -16.14 16.00
C ASP A 184 -25.49 -16.37 14.71
N LYS A 185 -25.65 -15.35 13.85
CA LYS A 185 -26.26 -15.55 12.52
C LYS A 185 -25.23 -16.00 11.48
N GLU A 186 -25.63 -16.86 10.56
CA GLU A 186 -24.79 -17.27 9.43
C GLU A 186 -24.83 -16.28 8.25
N VAL A 187 -25.60 -15.20 8.40
CA VAL A 187 -25.77 -14.17 7.38
C VAL A 187 -25.56 -12.76 7.94
N PHE A 188 -25.05 -11.87 7.09
CA PHE A 188 -24.96 -10.44 7.34
C PHE A 188 -25.84 -9.67 6.34
N ILE A 189 -26.22 -8.45 6.69
CA ILE A 189 -27.10 -7.57 5.91
C ILE A 189 -26.31 -6.36 5.44
N ILE A 190 -26.50 -5.91 4.21
CA ILE A 190 -25.92 -4.62 3.75
C ILE A 190 -26.77 -3.47 4.27
N GLU A 191 -26.20 -2.63 5.14
CA GLU A 191 -26.88 -1.47 5.73
C GLU A 191 -26.84 -0.25 4.81
N ALA A 192 -25.73 -0.03 4.12
CA ALA A 192 -25.54 1.13 3.26
C ALA A 192 -24.50 0.87 2.17
N THR A 193 -24.66 1.56 1.04
CA THR A 193 -23.69 1.57 -0.06
C THR A 193 -23.40 3.00 -0.54
N THR A 194 -22.24 3.20 -1.15
CA THR A 194 -21.90 4.49 -1.80
C THR A 194 -21.02 4.26 -3.01
N GLY A 195 -21.19 5.06 -4.05
CA GLY A 195 -20.32 5.04 -5.25
C GLY A 195 -20.45 3.79 -6.12
N LEU A 196 -21.44 2.92 -5.90
CA LEU A 196 -21.75 1.80 -6.78
C LEU A 196 -22.57 2.27 -8.01
N PRO A 197 -22.50 1.55 -9.15
CA PRO A 197 -23.36 1.80 -10.30
C PRO A 197 -24.86 1.74 -9.94
N LYS A 198 -25.68 2.56 -10.61
CA LYS A 198 -27.10 2.80 -10.26
C LYS A 198 -28.00 1.55 -10.38
N ASP A 199 -27.59 0.60 -11.21
CA ASP A 199 -28.26 -0.68 -11.46
C ASP A 199 -28.00 -1.71 -10.34
N ILE A 200 -26.99 -1.49 -9.50
CA ILE A 200 -26.66 -2.36 -8.37
C ILE A 200 -27.34 -1.84 -7.11
N ARG A 201 -28.24 -2.64 -6.54
CA ARG A 201 -28.94 -2.33 -5.28
C ARG A 201 -28.71 -3.43 -4.26
N LEU A 202 -27.79 -3.22 -3.32
CA LEU A 202 -27.42 -4.23 -2.32
C LEU A 202 -28.01 -4.00 -0.94
N GLU A 203 -28.46 -2.78 -0.63
CA GLU A 203 -29.00 -2.42 0.68
C GLU A 203 -30.20 -3.30 1.05
N GLY A 204 -30.18 -3.83 2.27
CA GLY A 204 -31.17 -4.79 2.79
C GLY A 204 -30.98 -6.24 2.31
N GLN A 205 -30.05 -6.52 1.39
CA GLN A 205 -29.77 -7.90 0.97
C GLN A 205 -28.94 -8.65 2.01
N HIS A 206 -29.15 -9.96 2.07
CA HIS A 206 -28.48 -10.88 2.98
C HIS A 206 -27.43 -11.72 2.26
N PHE A 207 -26.27 -11.91 2.90
CA PHE A 207 -25.16 -12.70 2.36
C PHE A 207 -24.57 -13.60 3.43
N ASN A 208 -24.03 -14.74 3.01
CA ASN A 208 -23.45 -15.75 3.91
C ASN A 208 -22.06 -15.32 4.41
N VAL A 209 -21.80 -15.50 5.71
CA VAL A 209 -20.53 -15.12 6.38
C VAL A 209 -19.30 -15.91 5.93
N GLU A 210 -19.46 -17.04 5.25
CA GLU A 210 -18.35 -17.84 4.71
C GLU A 210 -17.83 -17.31 3.38
N LYS A 211 -18.50 -16.33 2.77
CA LYS A 211 -18.17 -15.79 1.45
C LYS A 211 -17.66 -14.36 1.51
N GLY A 212 -16.71 -14.09 0.61
CA GLY A 212 -16.21 -12.75 0.34
C GLY A 212 -15.37 -12.16 1.46
N LEU A 213 -14.88 -10.94 1.21
CA LEU A 213 -14.06 -10.21 2.15
C LEU A 213 -14.86 -9.80 3.38
N VAL A 214 -16.15 -9.47 3.27
CA VAL A 214 -16.96 -9.18 4.47
C VAL A 214 -16.94 -10.38 5.42
N GLY A 215 -17.20 -11.58 4.89
CA GLY A 215 -17.13 -12.82 5.65
C GLY A 215 -15.74 -13.11 6.22
N TRP A 216 -14.69 -12.85 5.44
CA TRP A 216 -13.30 -12.97 5.90
C TRP A 216 -13.02 -12.05 7.10
N LEU A 217 -13.42 -10.77 7.03
CA LEU A 217 -13.23 -9.83 8.13
C LEU A 217 -13.99 -10.26 9.40
N LEU A 218 -15.21 -10.77 9.26
CA LEU A 218 -15.99 -11.32 10.38
C LEU A 218 -15.32 -12.54 11.01
N LYS A 219 -14.84 -13.48 10.18
CA LYS A 219 -14.20 -14.72 10.61
C LYS A 219 -12.87 -14.48 11.33
N TYR A 220 -12.03 -13.60 10.80
CA TYR A 220 -10.69 -13.36 11.35
C TYR A 220 -10.63 -12.21 12.35
N ARG A 221 -11.68 -11.39 12.43
CA ARG A 221 -11.80 -10.23 13.34
C ARG A 221 -10.61 -9.27 13.22
N LYS A 222 -10.25 -8.96 11.98
CA LYS A 222 -9.10 -8.13 11.64
C LYS A 222 -9.46 -7.10 10.57
N HIS A 223 -8.84 -5.94 10.67
CA HIS A 223 -8.81 -4.99 9.56
C HIS A 223 -8.02 -5.57 8.40
N LEU A 224 -8.35 -5.13 7.19
CA LEU A 224 -7.67 -5.56 5.97
C LEU A 224 -7.33 -4.32 5.14
N MET A 225 -6.04 -4.12 4.88
CA MET A 225 -5.57 -3.09 3.96
C MET A 225 -4.82 -3.76 2.82
N LEU A 226 -5.31 -3.54 1.60
CA LEU A 226 -4.67 -4.05 0.39
C LEU A 226 -4.33 -2.86 -0.50
N ASN A 227 -3.02 -2.67 -0.73
CA ASN A 227 -2.50 -1.60 -1.57
C ASN A 227 -1.93 -2.21 -2.86
N ASN A 228 -2.25 -1.62 -4.02
CA ASN A 228 -1.72 -1.95 -5.36
C ASN A 228 -1.93 -3.36 -5.92
N ARG A 229 -2.75 -4.23 -5.30
CA ARG A 229 -2.99 -5.59 -5.82
C ARG A 229 -4.43 -6.08 -5.70
N TYR A 230 -5.32 -5.27 -5.14
CA TYR A 230 -6.70 -5.66 -5.04
C TYR A 230 -7.35 -5.71 -6.43
N GLY A 231 -8.09 -6.79 -6.73
CA GLY A 231 -8.79 -6.93 -8.02
C GLY A 231 -7.99 -7.52 -9.20
N ALA A 232 -6.69 -7.82 -9.04
CA ALA A 232 -5.90 -8.47 -10.10
C ALA A 232 -6.37 -9.91 -10.40
N ASP A 233 -6.80 -10.65 -9.37
CA ASP A 233 -7.46 -11.96 -9.49
C ASP A 233 -8.93 -11.83 -9.08
N LYS A 234 -9.79 -11.50 -10.06
CA LYS A 234 -11.24 -11.28 -9.85
C LYS A 234 -11.97 -12.51 -9.30
N HIS A 235 -11.36 -13.69 -9.37
CA HIS A 235 -11.94 -14.95 -8.90
C HIS A 235 -11.61 -15.27 -7.44
N LYS A 236 -10.50 -14.73 -6.89
CA LYS A 236 -10.05 -15.05 -5.52
C LYS A 236 -10.38 -14.00 -4.48
N SER A 237 -10.57 -12.75 -4.89
CA SER A 237 -10.82 -11.65 -3.96
C SER A 237 -12.08 -10.92 -4.39
N TYR A 238 -13.13 -10.89 -3.57
CA TYR A 238 -14.44 -10.27 -3.85
C TYR A 238 -15.11 -9.82 -2.54
N PHE A 239 -16.00 -8.82 -2.56
CA PHE A 239 -16.59 -8.29 -1.31
C PHE A 239 -17.57 -9.28 -0.69
N LEU A 240 -18.44 -9.85 -1.52
CA LEU A 240 -19.66 -10.57 -1.18
C LEU A 240 -19.75 -11.88 -1.97
N TRP A 241 -19.57 -11.86 -3.30
CA TRP A 241 -19.59 -13.07 -4.15
C TRP A 241 -18.65 -12.98 -5.38
N PRO A 242 -18.27 -14.13 -5.99
CA PRO A 242 -17.46 -14.13 -7.21
C PRO A 242 -18.18 -13.48 -8.41
N GLY A 243 -17.49 -12.60 -9.14
CA GLY A 243 -18.05 -11.98 -10.36
C GLY A 243 -18.89 -10.73 -10.13
N GLU A 244 -18.67 -10.00 -9.03
CA GLU A 244 -19.30 -8.70 -8.77
C GLU A 244 -19.21 -7.74 -9.97
N PRO A 245 -20.34 -7.15 -10.41
CA PRO A 245 -20.43 -6.38 -11.65
C PRO A 245 -19.97 -4.92 -11.51
N PHE A 246 -19.12 -4.60 -10.53
CA PHE A 246 -18.62 -3.25 -10.29
C PHE A 246 -17.10 -3.22 -10.18
N ASP A 247 -16.51 -2.10 -10.62
CA ASP A 247 -15.08 -1.87 -10.46
C ASP A 247 -14.75 -1.62 -8.99
N ARG A 248 -13.67 -2.27 -8.58
CA ARG A 248 -13.16 -2.23 -7.23
C ARG A 248 -11.90 -1.39 -7.13
N GLY A 249 -11.17 -1.20 -8.23
CA GLY A 249 -9.88 -0.56 -8.20
C GLY A 249 -8.82 -1.34 -7.41
N PRO A 250 -7.57 -0.85 -7.43
CA PRO A 250 -6.40 -1.56 -6.90
C PRO A 250 -6.27 -1.54 -5.37
N VAL A 251 -7.07 -0.73 -4.68
CA VAL A 251 -6.94 -0.46 -3.24
C VAL A 251 -8.22 -0.81 -2.50
N LEU A 252 -8.07 -1.49 -1.35
CA LEU A 252 -9.16 -1.83 -0.43
C LEU A 252 -8.80 -1.52 1.02
N ILE A 253 -9.75 -0.90 1.72
CA ILE A 253 -9.80 -0.84 3.19
C ILE A 253 -11.02 -1.62 3.66
N GLY A 254 -10.78 -2.64 4.48
CA GLY A 254 -11.78 -3.35 5.26
C GLY A 254 -11.61 -3.04 6.75
N LEU A 255 -12.64 -2.51 7.40
CA LEU A 255 -12.64 -2.24 8.84
C LEU A 255 -13.61 -3.18 9.54
N PHE A 256 -13.10 -3.96 10.50
CA PHE A 256 -13.90 -4.72 11.45
C PHE A 256 -14.22 -3.83 12.66
N GLN A 257 -15.50 -3.62 12.96
CA GLN A 257 -15.94 -2.78 14.06
C GLN A 257 -16.98 -3.52 14.93
N PRO A 258 -16.58 -4.04 16.11
CA PRO A 258 -17.51 -4.63 17.05
C PRO A 258 -18.38 -3.55 17.70
N ILE A 259 -19.67 -3.84 17.87
CA ILE A 259 -20.64 -2.98 18.56
C ILE A 259 -21.50 -3.84 19.49
N GLU A 260 -22.26 -3.23 20.41
CA GLU A 260 -23.08 -3.99 21.37
C GLU A 260 -24.07 -4.93 20.68
N ALA A 261 -24.75 -4.48 19.62
CA ALA A 261 -25.73 -5.27 18.89
C ALA A 261 -25.14 -6.34 17.94
N GLY A 262 -23.82 -6.39 17.77
CA GLY A 262 -23.19 -7.29 16.79
C GLY A 262 -21.90 -6.72 16.21
N THR A 263 -21.79 -6.63 14.89
CA THR A 263 -20.57 -6.15 14.23
C THR A 263 -20.92 -5.40 12.95
N LEU A 264 -20.27 -4.25 12.75
CA LEU A 264 -20.24 -3.55 11.48
C LEU A 264 -18.94 -3.87 10.73
N VAL A 265 -19.06 -4.12 9.44
CA VAL A 265 -17.93 -4.29 8.53
C VAL A 265 -18.00 -3.23 7.46
N TRP A 266 -16.99 -2.37 7.42
CA TRP A 266 -16.85 -1.31 6.43
C TRP A 266 -15.91 -1.77 5.34
N ILE A 267 -16.33 -1.71 4.09
CA ILE A 267 -15.44 -1.94 2.95
C ILE A 267 -15.46 -0.69 2.09
N LEU A 268 -14.29 -0.11 1.83
CA LEU A 268 -14.10 0.99 0.90
C LEU A 268 -13.01 0.65 -0.11
N THR A 269 -13.17 1.10 -1.34
CA THR A 269 -12.32 0.69 -2.46
C THR A 269 -12.17 1.80 -3.50
N GLY A 270 -11.06 1.77 -4.23
CA GLY A 270 -10.76 2.79 -5.24
C GLY A 270 -9.32 2.74 -5.70
N ASP A 271 -8.81 3.89 -6.12
CA ASP A 271 -7.48 4.11 -6.70
C ASP A 271 -6.66 5.17 -5.95
N ALA A 272 -7.04 5.47 -4.70
CA ALA A 272 -6.30 6.40 -3.86
C ALA A 272 -4.95 5.80 -3.44
N ASP A 273 -3.88 6.61 -3.53
CA ASP A 273 -2.55 6.23 -3.06
C ASP A 273 -2.40 6.51 -1.56
N PHE A 274 -2.26 5.45 -0.76
CA PHE A 274 -2.05 5.53 0.69
C PHE A 274 -0.57 5.52 1.12
N LEU A 275 0.36 5.59 0.18
CA LEU A 275 1.78 5.60 0.51
C LEU A 275 2.12 6.82 1.39
N GLY A 276 2.68 6.58 2.57
CA GLY A 276 3.01 7.62 3.54
C GLY A 276 1.83 8.12 4.38
N TRP A 277 0.73 7.37 4.44
CA TRP A 277 -0.31 7.52 5.46
C TRP A 277 0.09 6.79 6.75
N PRO A 278 -0.61 7.04 7.87
CA PRO A 278 -0.32 6.38 9.15
C PRO A 278 -0.34 4.85 9.01
N GLU A 279 0.60 4.18 9.66
CA GLU A 279 0.64 2.71 9.67
C GLU A 279 -0.55 2.11 10.44
N SER A 280 -1.05 2.83 11.44
CA SER A 280 -2.23 2.49 12.24
C SER A 280 -3.53 3.11 11.70
N LEU A 281 -3.62 3.34 10.38
CA LEU A 281 -4.76 4.01 9.76
C LEU A 281 -6.09 3.31 10.12
N ALA A 282 -6.14 1.99 10.07
CA ALA A 282 -7.37 1.25 10.32
C ALA A 282 -7.86 1.40 11.76
N GLU A 283 -6.95 1.29 12.73
CA GLU A 283 -7.22 1.46 14.16
C GLU A 283 -7.69 2.89 14.45
N LEU A 284 -7.03 3.89 13.87
CA LEU A 284 -7.39 5.30 14.02
C LEU A 284 -8.82 5.56 13.50
N LEU A 285 -9.18 5.00 12.34
CA LEU A 285 -10.52 5.15 11.77
C LEU A 285 -11.57 4.48 12.65
N VAL A 286 -11.36 3.24 13.08
CA VAL A 286 -12.32 2.52 13.95
C VAL A 286 -12.51 3.24 15.27
N PHE A 287 -11.42 3.67 15.92
CA PHE A 287 -11.50 4.47 17.14
C PHE A 287 -12.33 5.76 16.95
N SER A 288 -12.19 6.41 15.80
CA SER A 288 -12.96 7.61 15.48
C SER A 288 -14.45 7.33 15.31
N LEU A 289 -14.78 6.16 14.75
CA LEU A 289 -16.15 5.73 14.48
C LEU A 289 -16.89 5.31 15.74
N ASP A 290 -16.20 4.72 16.72
CA ASP A 290 -16.78 4.29 18.01
C ASP A 290 -17.48 5.44 18.75
N ARG A 291 -16.97 6.67 18.60
CA ARG A 291 -17.56 7.87 19.19
C ARG A 291 -19.02 8.11 18.75
N VAL A 292 -19.38 7.70 17.53
CA VAL A 292 -20.69 8.03 16.92
C VAL A 292 -21.58 6.79 16.81
N ILE A 293 -20.99 5.61 16.70
CA ILE A 293 -21.73 4.36 16.49
C ILE A 293 -22.25 3.77 17.79
N ASN A 294 -21.60 4.03 18.92
CA ASN A 294 -22.15 3.60 20.22
C ASN A 294 -23.53 4.22 20.50
N ASP A 295 -23.81 5.42 19.98
CA ASP A 295 -25.14 6.05 20.05
C ASP A 295 -26.16 5.39 19.10
N TYR A 296 -25.71 4.70 18.04
CA TYR A 296 -26.55 4.00 17.06
C TYR A 296 -27.14 2.69 17.62
N ALA A 297 -26.42 2.01 18.52
CA ALA A 297 -26.88 0.77 19.16
C ALA A 297 -28.10 0.99 20.07
N VAL A 298 -28.19 2.17 20.71
CA VAL A 298 -29.31 2.58 21.58
C VAL A 298 -30.62 2.70 20.81
N ILE A 299 -30.59 3.06 19.53
CA ILE A 299 -31.82 3.28 18.73
C ILE A 299 -32.38 1.97 18.14
N LYS A 300 -31.54 0.98 17.85
CA LYS A 300 -32.01 -0.34 17.36
C LYS A 300 -32.51 -1.25 18.49
N SER A 301 -32.11 -1.03 19.75
CA SER A 301 -32.64 -1.81 20.89
C SER A 301 -34.03 -1.35 21.37
N GLU A 302 -34.50 -0.19 20.90
CA GLU A 302 -35.84 0.36 21.19
C GLU A 302 -36.89 0.10 20.09
N MET A 303 -36.51 -0.57 18.97
CA MET A 303 -37.40 -0.95 17.86
C MET A 303 -37.55 -2.46 17.74
#